data_AF-A0A918YTH1-F1
#
_entry.id   AF-A0A918YTH1-F1
#
_cell.length_a   1.000
_cell.length_b   1.000
_cell.length_c   1.000
_cell.angle_alpha   90.00
_cell.angle_beta   90.00
_cell.angle_gamma   90.00
#
_symmetry.space_group_name_H-M   'P 1'
#
loop_
_entity.id
_entity.type
_entity.pdbx_description
1 polymer ?
#
loop_
_entity_poly.entity_id
_entity_poly.type
_entity_poly.pdbx_seq_one_letter_code
_entity_poly.pdbx_strand_id
1 'polypeptide(L)'
;MDLAFVQSGLLERFLDSDVISAADVAVLLKRRGVLDGTPVFLEKETQMPVPPLCEYGRYLSTALLDETTLKDYGRAVGRLDDHLAGLPGQAAYARKSRTAGTS
;
A
#
# COMPACT_ATOMS: atom_id res chain seq x y z
N MET A 1 6.94 5.59 2.21
CA MET A 1 5.73 4.86 1.81
C MET A 1 5.65 3.65 2.72
N ASP A 2 4.46 3.38 3.21
CA ASP A 2 4.19 2.23 4.08
C ASP A 2 3.32 1.22 3.32
N LEU A 3 3.55 -0.06 3.56
CA LEU A 3 2.77 -1.15 2.97
C LEU A 3 1.85 -1.73 4.03
N ALA A 4 0.55 -1.64 3.79
CA ALA A 4 -0.48 -2.30 4.57
C ALA A 4 -1.20 -3.36 3.73
N PHE A 5 -2.04 -4.16 4.37
CA PHE A 5 -2.83 -5.19 3.72
C PHE A 5 -4.28 -5.06 4.14
N VAL A 6 -5.20 -5.30 3.19
CA VAL A 6 -6.63 -5.32 3.49
C VAL A 6 -6.93 -6.47 4.47
N GLN A 7 -7.64 -6.14 5.54
CA GLN A 7 -8.09 -7.08 6.57
C GLN A 7 -9.55 -6.78 6.93
N SER A 8 -10.48 -7.26 6.10
CA SER A 8 -11.92 -7.00 6.25
C SER A 8 -12.47 -7.46 7.60
N GLY A 9 -11.93 -8.53 8.19
CA GLY A 9 -12.31 -9.00 9.53
C GLY A 9 -11.95 -8.05 10.68
N LEU A 10 -11.15 -7.01 10.42
CA LEU A 10 -10.85 -5.96 11.40
C LEU A 10 -11.79 -4.75 11.29
N LEU A 11 -12.62 -4.66 10.25
CA LEU A 11 -13.51 -3.52 10.04
C LEU A 11 -14.50 -3.35 11.20
N GLU A 12 -15.09 -4.44 11.70
CA GLU A 12 -16.03 -4.38 12.83
C GLU A 12 -15.37 -3.85 14.12
N ARG A 13 -14.05 -3.95 14.23
CA ARG A 13 -13.30 -3.52 15.43
C ARG A 13 -12.83 -2.08 15.36
N PHE A 14 -12.54 -1.57 14.16
CA PHE A 14 -11.86 -0.29 13.99
C PHE A 14 -12.62 0.71 13.13
N LEU A 15 -13.63 0.28 12.37
CA LEU A 15 -14.49 1.20 11.62
C LEU A 15 -15.66 1.64 12.52
N ASP A 16 -15.40 2.67 13.31
CA ASP A 16 -16.42 3.39 14.06
C ASP A 16 -16.81 4.65 13.26
N SER A 17 -17.90 4.57 12.49
CA SER A 17 -18.35 5.68 11.65
C SER A 17 -19.86 5.69 11.45
N ASP A 18 -20.45 6.88 11.63
CA ASP A 18 -21.86 7.14 11.33
C ASP A 18 -22.17 7.22 9.82
N VAL A 19 -21.13 7.26 8.99
CA VAL A 19 -21.26 7.48 7.53
C VAL A 19 -21.41 6.16 6.77
N ILE A 20 -20.70 5.10 7.20
CA ILE A 20 -20.71 3.80 6.53
C ILE A 20 -20.45 2.67 7.52
N SER A 21 -21.24 1.59 7.43
CA SER A 21 -21.08 0.44 8.30
C SER A 21 -19.93 -0.47 7.86
N ALA A 22 -19.33 -1.21 8.81
CA ALA A 22 -18.31 -2.22 8.51
C ALA A 22 -18.79 -3.27 7.51
N ALA A 23 -20.07 -3.68 7.62
CA ALA A 23 -20.70 -4.63 6.71
C ALA A 23 -20.79 -4.07 5.28
N ASP A 24 -21.17 -2.80 5.13
CA ASP A 24 -21.25 -2.16 3.81
C ASP A 24 -19.86 -2.04 3.16
N VAL A 25 -18.83 -1.69 3.94
CA VAL A 25 -17.45 -1.66 3.45
C VAL A 25 -16.99 -3.05 3.01
N ALA A 26 -17.25 -4.10 3.80
CA ALA A 26 -16.90 -5.47 3.43
C ALA A 26 -17.57 -5.92 2.12
N VAL A 27 -18.85 -5.56 1.93
CA VAL A 27 -19.59 -5.81 0.68
C VAL A 27 -18.98 -5.04 -0.48
N LEU A 28 -18.59 -3.78 -0.29
CA LEU A 28 -17.94 -2.97 -1.33
C LEU A 28 -16.58 -3.54 -1.75
N LEU A 29 -15.74 -3.94 -0.78
CA LEU A 29 -14.45 -4.57 -1.05
C LEU A 29 -14.63 -5.82 -1.92
N LYS A 30 -15.55 -6.71 -1.54
CA LYS A 30 -15.88 -7.91 -2.31
C LYS A 30 -16.36 -7.59 -3.73
N ARG A 31 -17.29 -6.62 -3.88
CA ARG A 31 -17.80 -6.20 -5.20
C ARG A 31 -16.71 -5.62 -6.11
N ARG A 32 -15.68 -5.01 -5.53
CA ARG A 32 -14.54 -4.43 -6.26
C ARG A 32 -13.41 -5.43 -6.51
N GLY A 33 -13.56 -6.68 -6.07
CA GLY A 33 -12.52 -7.70 -6.15
C GLY A 33 -11.31 -7.39 -5.26
N VAL A 34 -11.50 -6.62 -4.20
CA VAL A 34 -10.47 -6.34 -3.20
C VAL A 34 -10.60 -7.39 -2.10
N LEU A 35 -9.68 -8.35 -2.08
CA LEU A 35 -9.66 -9.46 -1.14
C LEU A 35 -8.78 -9.13 0.06
N ASP A 36 -8.97 -9.83 1.16
CA ASP A 36 -8.03 -9.80 2.27
C ASP A 36 -6.64 -10.21 1.78
N GLY A 37 -5.61 -9.52 2.28
CA GLY A 37 -4.24 -9.66 1.78
C GLY A 37 -3.93 -8.85 0.52
N THR A 38 -4.90 -8.12 -0.06
CA THR A 38 -4.58 -7.14 -1.12
C THR A 38 -3.68 -6.05 -0.55
N PRO A 39 -2.53 -5.74 -1.18
CA PRO A 39 -1.62 -4.70 -0.69
C PRO A 39 -2.22 -3.30 -0.91
N VAL A 40 -2.06 -2.45 0.11
CA VAL A 40 -2.43 -1.04 0.09
C VAL A 40 -1.17 -0.23 0.38
N PHE A 41 -0.76 0.56 -0.60
CA PHE A 41 0.41 1.41 -0.48
C PHE A 41 -0.01 2.78 0.05
N LEU A 42 0.56 3.19 1.17
CA LEU A 42 0.27 4.45 1.84
C LEU A 42 1.42 5.43 1.69
N GLU A 43 1.10 6.67 1.33
CA GLU A 43 2.06 7.77 1.40
C GLU A 43 2.42 8.01 2.88
N LYS A 44 3.71 8.23 3.16
CA LYS A 44 4.24 8.16 4.53
C LYS A 44 3.71 9.29 5.41
N GLU A 45 3.56 10.48 4.87
CA GLU A 45 3.25 11.70 5.61
C GLU A 45 1.76 11.87 5.84
N THR A 46 0.96 11.55 4.84
CA THR A 46 -0.49 11.71 4.82
C THR A 46 -1.24 10.45 5.20
N GLN A 47 -0.57 9.29 5.18
CA GLN A 47 -1.18 7.97 5.34
C GLN A 47 -2.34 7.72 4.36
N MET A 48 -2.33 8.43 3.22
CA MET A 48 -3.33 8.28 2.17
C MET A 48 -2.92 7.18 1.18
N PRO A 49 -3.88 6.44 0.60
CA PRO A 49 -3.58 5.46 -0.44
C PRO A 49 -2.91 6.13 -1.64
N VAL A 50 -1.90 5.47 -2.22
CA VAL A 50 -1.27 5.86 -3.49
C VAL A 50 -2.00 5.13 -4.62
N PRO A 51 -2.96 5.77 -5.33
CA PRO A 51 -3.91 5.03 -6.17
C PRO A 51 -3.27 4.19 -7.28
N PRO A 52 -2.25 4.68 -8.03
CA PRO A 52 -1.60 3.87 -9.06
C PRO A 52 -0.99 2.57 -8.52
N LEU A 53 -0.41 2.62 -7.31
CA LEU A 53 0.21 1.45 -6.68
C LEU A 53 -0.83 0.50 -6.11
N CYS A 54 -1.93 1.02 -5.55
CA CYS A 54 -3.03 0.21 -5.05
C CYS A 54 -3.80 -0.51 -6.18
N GLU A 55 -4.07 0.18 -7.30
CA GLU A 55 -4.70 -0.42 -8.48
C GLU A 55 -3.85 -1.56 -9.03
N TYR A 56 -2.55 -1.33 -9.07
CA TYR A 56 -1.58 -2.31 -9.50
C TYR A 56 -1.45 -3.49 -8.53
N GLY A 57 -1.37 -3.22 -7.22
CA GLY A 57 -1.42 -4.24 -6.17
C GLY A 57 -2.65 -5.14 -6.23
N ARG A 58 -3.81 -4.55 -6.52
CA ARG A 58 -5.09 -5.26 -6.73
C ARG A 58 -5.06 -6.14 -7.97
N TYR A 59 -4.54 -5.64 -9.09
CA TYR A 59 -4.35 -6.44 -10.30
C TYR A 59 -3.51 -7.70 -10.01
N LEU A 60 -2.41 -7.54 -9.27
CA LEU A 60 -1.52 -8.66 -8.95
C LEU A 60 -2.17 -9.68 -8.02
N SER A 61 -2.95 -9.22 -7.05
CA SER A 61 -3.63 -10.11 -6.08
C SER A 61 -4.73 -10.96 -6.71
N THR A 62 -5.15 -10.61 -7.92
CA THR A 62 -6.26 -11.26 -8.64
C THR A 62 -5.84 -11.93 -9.94
N ALA A 63 -4.68 -11.58 -10.48
CA ALA A 63 -4.11 -12.25 -11.65
C ALA A 63 -3.51 -13.60 -11.24
N LEU A 64 -3.83 -14.66 -11.99
CA LEU A 64 -3.16 -15.96 -11.91
C LEU A 64 -1.75 -15.82 -12.48
N LEU A 65 -0.85 -15.21 -11.72
CA LEU A 65 0.53 -14.97 -12.12
C LEU A 65 1.35 -16.20 -11.76
N ASP A 66 1.97 -16.81 -12.77
CA ASP A 66 2.95 -17.86 -12.56
C ASP A 66 4.23 -17.32 -11.89
N GLU A 67 5.07 -18.25 -11.41
CA GLU A 67 6.28 -17.94 -10.64
C GLU A 67 7.24 -17.01 -11.40
N THR A 68 7.33 -17.15 -12.72
CA THR A 68 8.17 -16.31 -13.59
C THR A 68 7.69 -14.87 -13.59
N THR A 69 6.36 -14.69 -13.70
CA THR A 69 5.74 -13.38 -13.71
C THR A 69 5.93 -12.67 -12.38
N LEU A 70 5.89 -13.38 -11.25
CA LEU A 70 6.18 -12.83 -9.92
C LEU A 70 7.67 -12.39 -9.77
N LYS A 71 8.62 -13.13 -10.36
CA LYS A 71 10.06 -12.83 -10.29
C LYS A 71 10.47 -11.60 -11.09
N ASP A 72 10.04 -11.50 -12.35
CA ASP A 72 10.31 -10.33 -13.18
C ASP A 72 9.64 -9.09 -12.61
N TYR A 73 8.52 -9.30 -11.91
CA TYR A 73 7.79 -8.25 -11.25
C TYR A 73 8.49 -7.69 -10.00
N GLY A 74 8.99 -8.54 -9.09
CA GLY A 74 9.82 -8.10 -7.96
C GLY A 74 11.02 -7.26 -8.42
N ARG A 75 11.55 -7.57 -9.62
CA ARG A 75 12.61 -6.81 -10.27
C ARG A 75 12.17 -5.42 -10.73
N ALA A 76 10.96 -5.27 -11.26
CA ALA A 76 10.42 -3.99 -11.69
C ALA A 76 10.14 -3.05 -10.51
N VAL A 77 9.59 -3.57 -9.40
CA VAL A 77 9.37 -2.81 -8.16
C VAL A 77 10.69 -2.38 -7.54
N GLY A 78 11.66 -3.28 -7.42
CA GLY A 78 12.98 -2.93 -6.89
C GLY A 78 13.66 -1.83 -7.71
N ARG A 79 13.58 -1.90 -9.05
CA ARG A 79 14.11 -0.85 -9.93
C ARG A 79 13.41 0.49 -9.78
N LEU A 80 12.10 0.50 -9.56
CA LEU A 80 11.36 1.73 -9.32
C LEU A 80 11.77 2.36 -7.99
N ASP A 81 11.93 1.56 -6.94
CA ASP A 81 12.41 2.03 -5.63
C ASP A 81 13.84 2.59 -5.72
N ASP A 82 14.76 1.87 -6.38
CA ASP A 82 16.12 2.32 -6.65
C ASP A 82 16.15 3.64 -7.43
N HIS A 83 15.28 3.77 -8.44
CA HIS A 83 15.18 4.98 -9.26
C HIS A 83 14.66 6.16 -8.43
N LEU A 84 13.64 5.95 -7.60
CA LEU A 84 13.10 6.98 -6.71
C LEU A 84 14.12 7.40 -5.62
N ALA A 85 14.93 6.46 -5.14
CA ALA A 85 16.03 6.73 -4.21
C ALA A 85 17.15 7.57 -4.83
N GLY A 86 17.36 7.47 -6.15
CA GLY A 86 18.38 8.20 -6.91
C GLY A 86 18.01 9.63 -7.33
N LEU A 87 16.75 10.04 -7.21
CA LEU A 87 16.32 11.38 -7.63
C LEU A 87 16.71 12.46 -6.58
N PRO A 88 17.38 13.56 -6.99
CA PRO A 88 17.76 14.66 -6.10
C PRO A 88 16.53 15.50 -5.74
N GLY A 89 15.73 14.96 -4.82
CA GLY A 89 14.53 15.58 -4.26
C GLY A 89 14.11 14.96 -2.92
N GLN A 90 14.53 13.71 -2.66
CA GLN A 90 14.27 13.02 -1.40
C GLN A 90 15.46 13.00 -0.42
N ALA A 91 16.65 13.46 -0.84
CA ALA A 91 17.82 13.61 0.04
C ALA A 91 17.63 14.68 1.14
N ALA A 92 16.65 15.59 0.97
CA ALA A 92 16.31 16.58 1.98
C ALA A 92 15.44 16.00 3.13
N TYR A 93 14.69 14.92 2.90
CA TYR A 93 13.81 14.32 3.90
C TYR A 93 14.50 13.27 4.77
N ALA A 94 15.54 12.59 4.25
CA ALA A 94 16.27 11.56 5.00
C ALA A 94 17.23 12.14 6.08
N ARG A 95 17.59 13.44 6.00
CA ARG A 95 18.54 14.04 6.96
C ARG A 95 17.87 14.62 8.21
N LYS A 96 16.57 14.94 8.18
CA LYS A 96 15.88 15.59 9.32
C LYS A 96 15.45 14.62 10.42
N SER A 97 15.37 13.32 10.14
CA SER A 97 15.00 12.28 11.11
C SER A 97 16.20 11.63 11.82
N ARG A 98 17.45 11.95 11.44
CA ARG A 98 18.66 11.38 12.06
C ARG A 98 19.42 12.34 12.98
N THR A 99 18.98 13.60 13.11
CA THR A 99 19.62 14.60 14.01
C THR A 99 18.75 15.04 15.18
N ALA A 100 17.54 14.50 15.35
CA ALA A 100 16.64 14.82 16.48
C ALA A 100 16.66 13.72 17.56
N GLY A 101 17.83 13.13 17.82
CA GLY A 101 17.96 12.00 18.74
C GLY A 101 19.39 11.79 19.24
N THR A 102 20.01 12.83 19.77
CA THR A 102 21.04 12.70 20.82
C THR A 102 21.19 14.05 21.53
N SER A 103 21.04 13.99 22.86
CA SER A 103 21.09 15.04 23.88
C SER A 103 19.75 15.72 24.19
#